data_AF-A0AAD3GZ84-F1
#
_entry.id   AF-A0AAD3GZ84-F1
#
_cell.length_a   1.000
_cell.length_b   1.000
_cell.length_c   1.000
_cell.angle_alpha   90.00
_cell.angle_beta   90.00
_cell.angle_gamma   90.00
#
_symmetry.space_group_name_H-M   'P 1'
#
loop_
_entity.id
_entity.type
_entity.pdbx_description
1 polymer ?
#
loop_
_entity_poly.entity_id
_entity_poly.type
_entity_poly.pdbx_seq_one_letter_code
_entity_poly.pdbx_strand_id
1 'polypeptide(L)'
;MNISTFQRNLDFIKSLYFREEWKDEDCRDTILEALEEANAKIEKAFGESLHRLDKYKPSIAAVEKVVKKFPSTLSYILDNGRIPIQSAAATNDIAGSDASEYVPILAEEGVKWKVGGEDVRGGLLLVDSSDDEENNTLQMLLNFYNEKIDIDAKRVKVLRELRDLGLLVKKDIQEQELVRCSCVKVSQKRFEYLVNWDPDALIDTRIGHPRIGQWPLIHTIFREESLFLFLKAGFEKHPNIGGLLFVKDDAEVNALDTIFNQFGTEKIMEILHPIFSPQNYYPILHHIFTKAPDHIPTFLNKFPWATQLRDHHGRSLQQAVLAAGPDIMNANNFLFPMLTDDQIREKDPITTLYPFAAMAVGEHADLEKSFYLLRRHPSVLERRSRSTMANTVTWKIRKRSDSV
;
A
#
# COMPACT_ATOMS: atom_id res chain seq x y z
N MET A 1 24.05 4.79 41.81
CA MET A 1 25.30 5.54 41.51
C MET A 1 24.98 6.55 40.42
N ASN A 2 25.42 7.80 40.52
CA ASN A 2 25.15 8.79 39.47
C ASN A 2 26.05 8.50 38.25
N ILE A 3 25.46 8.36 37.06
CA ILE A 3 26.18 8.07 35.79
C ILE A 3 27.30 9.11 35.56
N SER A 4 27.08 10.37 35.94
CA SER A 4 28.12 11.40 35.79
C SER A 4 29.31 11.19 36.72
N THR A 5 29.08 10.65 37.91
CA THR A 5 30.15 10.33 38.88
C THR A 5 30.96 9.14 38.41
N PHE A 6 30.31 8.09 37.90
CA PHE A 6 31.02 6.93 37.35
C PHE A 6 31.92 7.33 36.18
N GLN A 7 31.40 8.09 35.21
CA GLN A 7 32.26 8.48 34.09
C GLN A 7 33.37 9.42 34.52
N ARG A 8 33.09 10.38 35.39
CA ARG A 8 34.14 11.28 35.87
C ARG A 8 35.27 10.51 36.55
N ASN A 9 34.94 9.44 37.27
CA ASN A 9 35.93 8.54 37.85
C ASN A 9 36.66 7.73 36.77
N LEU A 10 35.94 7.21 35.77
CA LEU A 10 36.53 6.49 34.63
C LEU A 10 37.51 7.36 33.85
N ASP A 11 37.10 8.57 33.47
CA ASP A 11 37.89 9.55 32.73
C ASP A 11 39.09 10.00 33.57
N PHE A 12 38.90 10.19 34.87
CA PHE A 12 40.00 10.48 35.80
C PHE A 12 41.02 9.35 35.86
N ILE A 13 40.58 8.10 36.00
CA ILE A 13 41.51 6.96 36.07
C ILE A 13 42.21 6.74 34.74
N LYS A 14 41.50 6.87 33.60
CA LYS A 14 42.13 6.88 32.28
C LYS A 14 43.17 8.00 32.16
N SER A 15 42.87 9.20 32.67
CA SER A 15 43.83 10.31 32.64
C SER A 15 45.07 10.05 33.50
N LEU A 16 44.94 9.34 34.62
CA LEU A 16 46.07 8.90 35.44
C LEU A 16 46.89 7.81 34.73
N TYR A 17 46.21 6.89 34.04
CA TYR A 17 46.84 5.84 33.24
C TYR A 17 47.78 6.42 32.16
N PHE A 18 47.42 7.55 31.55
CA PHE A 18 48.23 8.19 30.50
C PHE A 18 49.36 9.09 31.01
N ARG A 19 49.47 9.35 32.32
CA ARG A 19 50.46 10.30 32.87
C ARG A 19 51.80 9.70 33.29
N GLU A 20 52.08 8.41 33.03
CA GLU A 20 53.29 7.70 33.51
C GLU A 20 53.54 7.78 35.04
N GLU A 21 52.58 8.27 35.83
CA GLU A 21 52.72 8.44 37.29
C GLU A 21 52.72 7.08 38.04
N TRP A 22 52.36 6.00 37.36
CA TRP A 22 52.30 4.64 37.89
C TRP A 22 53.58 3.89 37.48
N LYS A 23 54.50 3.70 38.43
CA LYS A 23 55.77 2.98 38.22
C LYS A 23 55.61 1.45 38.16
N ASP A 24 54.46 0.95 38.57
CA ASP A 24 54.14 -0.48 38.65
C ASP A 24 53.17 -0.83 37.50
N GLU A 25 53.70 -1.49 36.47
CA GLU A 25 52.94 -1.93 35.30
C GLU A 25 51.85 -2.95 35.67
N ASP A 26 52.14 -3.88 36.59
CA ASP A 26 51.18 -4.92 37.02
C ASP A 26 49.96 -4.28 37.73
N CYS A 27 50.22 -3.29 38.59
CA CYS A 27 49.15 -2.56 39.28
C CYS A 27 48.28 -1.76 38.29
N ARG A 28 48.93 -1.16 37.29
CA ARG A 28 48.26 -0.38 36.24
C ARG A 28 47.36 -1.26 35.37
N ASP A 29 47.83 -2.43 34.97
CA ASP A 29 47.06 -3.36 34.15
C ASP A 29 45.89 -3.96 34.93
N THR A 30 46.09 -4.30 36.21
CA THR A 30 45.02 -4.78 37.10
C THR A 30 43.87 -3.76 37.23
N ILE A 31 44.19 -2.47 37.35
CA ILE A 31 43.17 -1.41 37.44
C ILE A 31 42.44 -1.24 36.12
N LEU A 32 43.16 -1.29 34.99
CA LEU A 32 42.54 -1.18 33.68
C LEU A 32 41.56 -2.34 33.45
N GLU A 33 41.96 -3.57 33.75
CA GLU A 33 41.11 -4.77 33.66
C GLU A 33 39.85 -4.63 34.52
N ALA A 34 39.99 -4.19 35.78
CA ALA A 34 38.85 -3.98 36.66
C ALA A 34 37.88 -2.90 36.14
N LEU A 35 38.39 -1.85 35.48
CA LEU A 35 37.56 -0.81 34.89
C LEU A 35 36.85 -1.27 33.62
N GLU A 36 37.52 -2.05 32.79
CA GLU A 36 36.93 -2.66 31.60
C GLU A 36 35.82 -3.64 32.00
N GLU A 37 36.05 -4.47 33.02
CA GLU A 37 35.04 -5.37 33.58
C GLU A 37 33.83 -4.59 34.14
N ALA A 38 34.08 -3.50 34.89
CA ALA A 38 33.02 -2.65 35.42
C ALA A 38 32.22 -1.97 34.30
N ASN A 39 32.90 -1.47 33.25
CA ASN A 39 32.24 -0.85 32.11
C ASN A 39 31.40 -1.87 31.33
N ALA A 40 31.92 -3.07 31.09
CA ALA A 40 31.19 -4.16 30.45
C ALA A 40 29.93 -4.55 31.23
N LYS A 41 30.01 -4.64 32.57
CA LYS A 41 28.84 -4.89 33.43
C LYS A 41 27.79 -3.78 33.34
N ILE A 42 28.22 -2.52 33.25
CA ILE A 42 27.32 -1.36 33.13
C ILE A 42 26.65 -1.35 31.75
N GLU A 43 27.40 -1.54 30.68
CA GLU A 43 26.87 -1.61 29.31
C GLU A 43 25.89 -2.77 29.18
N LYS A 44 26.22 -3.93 29.73
CA LYS A 44 25.31 -5.07 29.81
C LYS A 44 24.00 -4.70 30.50
N ALA A 45 24.07 -4.10 31.69
CA ALA A 45 22.89 -3.72 32.45
C ALA A 45 22.02 -2.67 31.72
N PHE A 46 22.64 -1.70 31.04
CA PHE A 46 21.91 -0.72 30.24
C PHE A 46 21.31 -1.34 28.99
N GLY A 47 22.05 -2.19 28.27
CA GLY A 47 21.53 -2.94 27.13
C GLY A 47 20.29 -3.73 27.51
N GLU A 48 20.38 -4.57 28.56
CA GLU A 48 19.23 -5.31 29.11
C GLU A 48 18.06 -4.40 29.53
N SER A 49 18.35 -3.19 30.04
CA SER A 49 17.33 -2.22 30.41
C SER A 49 16.63 -1.59 29.20
N LEU A 50 17.35 -1.35 28.10
CA LEU A 50 16.78 -0.85 26.85
C LEU A 50 15.85 -1.87 26.19
N HIS A 51 16.04 -3.16 26.41
CA HIS A 51 15.07 -4.18 25.99
C HIS A 51 13.76 -4.17 26.79
N ARG A 52 13.72 -3.47 27.93
CA ARG A 52 12.60 -3.46 28.88
C ARG A 52 12.04 -2.05 29.07
N LEU A 53 12.10 -1.23 28.01
CA LEU A 53 11.57 0.14 28.02
C LEU A 53 10.06 0.17 28.31
N ASP A 54 9.35 -0.87 27.92
CA ASP A 54 7.94 -1.09 28.22
C ASP A 54 7.70 -1.24 29.73
N LYS A 55 8.60 -1.90 30.45
CA LYS A 55 8.52 -2.11 31.89
C LYS A 55 8.92 -0.87 32.68
N TYR A 56 10.04 -0.25 32.30
CA TYR A 56 10.64 0.84 33.07
C TYR A 56 10.07 2.22 32.72
N LYS A 57 9.60 2.41 31.49
CA LYS A 57 9.02 3.67 30.97
C LYS A 57 9.86 4.92 31.31
N PRO A 58 11.18 4.90 31.06
CA PRO A 58 12.02 6.09 31.28
C PRO A 58 11.59 7.24 30.37
N SER A 59 11.90 8.48 30.69
CA SER A 59 11.66 9.56 29.73
C SER A 59 12.54 9.41 28.48
N ILE A 60 12.07 9.86 27.31
CA ILE A 60 12.85 9.88 26.06
C ILE A 60 14.21 10.54 26.28
N ALA A 61 14.27 11.66 26.99
CA ALA A 61 15.51 12.36 27.33
C ALA A 61 16.47 11.52 28.19
N ALA A 62 15.95 10.64 29.06
CA ALA A 62 16.79 9.72 29.83
C ALA A 62 17.37 8.63 28.93
N VAL A 63 16.56 8.06 28.02
CA VAL A 63 17.03 7.08 27.03
C VAL A 63 18.11 7.71 26.14
N GLU A 64 17.85 8.89 25.57
CA GLU A 64 18.80 9.66 24.78
C GLU A 64 20.14 9.86 25.50
N LYS A 65 20.10 10.25 26.79
CA LYS A 65 21.30 10.45 27.59
C LYS A 65 22.08 9.15 27.80
N VAL A 66 21.40 8.02 27.99
CA VAL A 66 22.03 6.70 28.15
C VAL A 66 22.70 6.27 26.85
N VAL A 67 21.99 6.32 25.71
CA VAL A 67 22.52 5.84 24.43
C VAL A 67 23.64 6.72 23.88
N LYS A 68 23.59 8.04 24.12
CA LYS A 68 24.71 8.95 23.81
C LYS A 68 25.95 8.66 24.66
N LYS A 69 25.75 8.15 25.88
CA LYS A 69 26.83 7.88 26.82
C LYS A 69 27.45 6.49 26.63
N PHE A 70 26.62 5.51 26.28
CA PHE A 70 26.98 4.10 26.12
C PHE A 70 26.42 3.58 24.79
N PRO A 71 26.96 4.00 23.64
CA PRO A 71 26.38 3.69 22.34
C PRO A 71 26.40 2.20 21.98
N SER A 72 27.35 1.43 22.52
CA SER A 72 27.40 -0.03 22.36
C SER A 72 26.12 -0.73 22.85
N THR A 73 25.40 -0.12 23.80
CA THR A 73 24.14 -0.66 24.33
C THR A 73 23.04 -0.75 23.28
N LEU A 74 23.09 0.06 22.22
CA LEU A 74 22.15 0.00 21.10
C LEU A 74 22.30 -1.28 20.24
N SER A 75 23.47 -1.92 20.30
CA SER A 75 23.75 -3.19 19.61
C SER A 75 23.80 -4.37 20.59
N TYR A 76 23.31 -4.19 21.82
CA TYR A 76 23.25 -5.28 22.79
C TYR A 76 22.24 -6.32 22.31
N ILE A 77 22.69 -7.57 22.18
CA ILE A 77 21.88 -8.68 21.68
C ILE A 77 21.44 -9.53 22.87
N LEU A 78 20.14 -9.78 23.00
CA LEU A 78 19.60 -10.72 23.98
C LEU A 78 19.80 -12.18 23.54
N ASP A 79 19.52 -13.12 24.44
CA ASP A 79 19.55 -14.56 24.13
C ASP A 79 18.59 -14.95 22.99
N ASN A 80 17.58 -14.13 22.71
CA ASN A 80 16.69 -14.29 21.56
C ASN A 80 17.15 -13.53 20.32
N GLY A 81 18.39 -13.08 20.22
CA GLY A 81 18.92 -12.44 19.00
C GLY A 81 18.45 -11.01 18.74
N ARG A 82 17.49 -10.47 19.50
CA ARG A 82 16.99 -9.11 19.31
C ARG A 82 17.96 -8.05 19.81
N ILE A 83 17.97 -6.90 19.14
CA ILE A 83 18.54 -5.64 19.62
C ILE A 83 17.45 -4.72 20.23
N PRO A 84 17.80 -3.67 21.01
CA PRO A 84 16.83 -2.92 21.79
C PRO A 84 15.72 -2.27 20.96
N ILE A 85 16.03 -1.78 19.76
CA ILE A 85 15.03 -1.14 18.88
C ILE A 85 13.97 -2.14 18.39
N GLN A 86 14.35 -3.39 18.10
CA GLN A 86 13.43 -4.47 17.76
C GLN A 86 12.56 -4.83 18.97
N SER A 87 13.16 -4.93 20.17
CA SER A 87 12.37 -5.13 21.39
C SER A 87 11.37 -4.01 21.63
N ALA A 88 11.75 -2.74 21.40
CA ALA A 88 10.86 -1.60 21.55
C ALA A 88 9.70 -1.61 20.53
N ALA A 89 9.93 -2.08 19.30
CA ALA A 89 8.88 -2.24 18.29
C ALA A 89 7.97 -3.46 18.56
N ALA A 90 8.51 -4.52 19.17
CA ALA A 90 7.85 -5.81 19.34
C ALA A 90 7.08 -5.98 20.68
N THR A 91 6.87 -4.93 21.49
CA THR A 91 6.31 -5.03 22.87
C THR A 91 4.83 -5.42 22.97
N ASN A 92 4.36 -6.30 22.11
CA ASN A 92 2.97 -6.63 21.87
C ASN A 92 2.41 -7.64 22.89
N ASP A 93 3.28 -8.41 23.54
CA ASP A 93 2.90 -9.57 24.36
C ASP A 93 2.40 -9.20 25.76
N ILE A 94 2.73 -8.00 26.24
CA ILE A 94 2.39 -7.57 27.60
C ILE A 94 1.29 -6.52 27.52
N ALA A 95 0.06 -6.93 27.86
CA ALA A 95 -1.16 -6.16 27.70
C ALA A 95 -1.06 -4.73 28.27
N GLY A 96 -0.82 -3.75 27.40
CA GLY A 96 -0.87 -2.31 27.73
C GLY A 96 0.48 -1.63 27.94
N SER A 97 1.58 -2.23 27.51
CA SER A 97 2.84 -1.51 27.39
C SER A 97 3.22 -1.31 25.94
N ASP A 98 3.54 -0.06 25.58
CA ASP A 98 3.93 0.33 24.23
C ASP A 98 5.24 1.09 24.34
N ALA A 99 6.35 0.43 23.96
CA ALA A 99 7.66 1.06 23.89
C ALA A 99 7.96 1.60 22.49
N SER A 100 7.00 1.58 21.54
CA SER A 100 7.25 2.05 20.18
C SER A 100 7.61 3.54 20.13
N GLU A 101 7.25 4.32 21.15
CA GLU A 101 7.62 5.74 21.26
C GLU A 101 9.14 5.98 21.39
N TYR A 102 9.92 4.97 21.79
CA TYR A 102 11.38 5.07 21.86
C TYR A 102 12.05 4.74 20.52
N VAL A 103 11.33 4.15 19.56
CA VAL A 103 11.92 3.74 18.28
C VAL A 103 12.57 4.90 17.52
N PRO A 104 11.98 6.10 17.40
CA PRO A 104 12.61 7.22 16.70
C PRO A 104 13.98 7.60 17.28
N ILE A 105 14.08 7.76 18.62
CA ILE A 105 15.35 8.12 19.26
C ILE A 105 16.39 7.01 19.19
N LEU A 106 15.98 5.75 19.31
CA LEU A 106 16.88 4.61 19.18
C LEU A 106 17.41 4.49 17.74
N ALA A 107 16.56 4.72 16.74
CA ALA A 107 16.97 4.70 15.33
C ALA A 107 17.91 5.86 14.99
N GLU A 108 17.57 7.08 15.43
CA GLU A 108 18.37 8.28 15.16
C GLU A 108 19.79 8.16 15.74
N GLU A 109 19.91 7.72 16.99
CA GLU A 109 21.21 7.46 17.61
C GLU A 109 21.87 6.22 16.99
N GLY A 110 21.09 5.19 16.67
CA GLY A 110 21.59 3.99 15.99
C GLY A 110 22.27 4.29 14.65
N VAL A 111 21.76 5.24 13.87
CA VAL A 111 22.38 5.70 12.62
C VAL A 111 23.75 6.32 12.87
N LYS A 112 23.89 7.16 13.90
CA LYS A 112 25.17 7.81 14.26
C LYS A 112 26.25 6.78 14.61
N TRP A 113 25.82 5.65 15.19
CA TRP A 113 26.71 4.58 15.65
C TRP A 113 26.74 3.35 14.74
N LYS A 114 26.14 3.42 13.53
CA LYS A 114 26.09 2.33 12.53
C LYS A 114 25.58 1.00 13.09
N VAL A 115 24.56 1.05 13.96
CA VAL A 115 23.97 -0.13 14.60
C VAL A 115 23.41 -1.07 13.54
N GLY A 116 23.96 -2.29 13.47
CA GLY A 116 23.64 -3.34 12.51
C GLY A 116 24.26 -3.17 11.11
N GLY A 117 25.09 -2.13 10.88
CA GLY A 117 25.73 -1.86 9.58
C GLY A 117 25.40 -0.47 9.01
N GLU A 118 26.05 -0.09 7.90
CA GLU A 118 25.90 1.24 7.28
C GLU A 118 24.53 1.44 6.63
N ASP A 119 23.94 0.39 6.05
CA ASP A 119 22.70 0.50 5.25
C ASP A 119 21.43 0.11 6.01
N VAL A 120 21.53 -0.30 7.28
CA VAL A 120 20.37 -0.78 8.06
C VAL A 120 19.67 0.30 8.89
N ARG A 121 20.08 1.56 8.72
CA ARG A 121 19.48 2.76 9.33
C ARG A 121 19.27 2.62 10.84
N GLY A 122 20.34 2.31 11.55
CA GLY A 122 20.32 2.19 13.01
C GLY A 122 19.51 0.99 13.52
N GLY A 123 19.47 -0.10 12.76
CA GLY A 123 18.76 -1.32 13.10
C GLY A 123 17.29 -1.36 12.66
N LEU A 124 16.78 -0.32 11.98
CA LEU A 124 15.40 -0.31 11.47
C LEU A 124 15.14 -1.42 10.45
N LEU A 125 16.12 -1.68 9.59
CA LEU A 125 16.07 -2.72 8.56
C LEU A 125 16.75 -4.03 8.99
N LEU A 126 17.24 -4.11 10.22
CA LEU A 126 17.86 -5.34 10.70
C LEU A 126 16.77 -6.38 10.92
N VAL A 127 16.89 -7.50 10.20
CA VAL A 127 16.04 -8.68 10.33
C VAL A 127 16.22 -9.29 11.72
N ASP A 128 15.11 -9.63 12.38
CA ASP A 128 15.14 -10.42 13.60
C ASP A 128 15.27 -11.91 13.26
N SER A 129 16.47 -12.45 13.50
CA SER A 129 16.74 -13.88 13.25
C SER A 129 15.99 -14.84 14.18
N SER A 130 15.31 -14.32 15.22
CA SER A 130 14.45 -15.13 16.09
C SER A 130 13.00 -15.18 15.65
N ASP A 131 12.61 -14.35 14.68
CA ASP A 131 11.28 -14.34 14.11
C ASP A 131 11.23 -15.30 12.92
N ASP A 132 10.24 -16.21 12.91
CA ASP A 132 10.03 -17.16 11.81
C ASP A 132 9.70 -16.44 10.50
N GLU A 133 9.12 -15.23 10.59
CA GLU A 133 8.83 -14.37 9.44
C GLU A 133 10.00 -13.46 9.05
N GLU A 134 11.12 -13.49 9.79
CA GLU A 134 12.29 -12.65 9.58
C GLU A 134 11.93 -11.15 9.52
N ASN A 135 10.96 -10.69 10.33
CA ASN A 135 10.53 -9.30 10.29
C ASN A 135 11.65 -8.37 10.78
N ASN A 136 11.78 -7.22 10.13
CA ASN A 136 12.58 -6.11 10.65
C ASN A 136 11.75 -5.19 11.57
N THR A 137 12.41 -4.20 12.17
CA THR A 137 11.78 -3.25 13.10
C THR A 137 10.60 -2.48 12.46
N LEU A 138 10.70 -2.08 11.20
CA LEU A 138 9.60 -1.39 10.50
C LEU A 138 8.39 -2.30 10.34
N GLN A 139 8.60 -3.57 9.99
CA GLN A 139 7.54 -4.57 9.88
C GLN A 139 6.93 -4.88 11.25
N MET A 140 7.72 -4.99 12.32
CA MET A 140 7.25 -5.18 13.70
C MET A 140 6.36 -4.01 14.19
N LEU A 141 6.67 -2.78 13.77
CA LEU A 141 5.82 -1.61 14.03
C LEU A 141 4.44 -1.74 13.36
N LEU A 142 4.25 -2.59 12.36
CA LEU A 142 3.00 -2.75 11.62
C LEU A 142 2.27 -4.04 11.99
N ASN A 143 3.02 -5.12 12.20
CA ASN A 143 2.52 -6.44 12.58
C ASN A 143 1.97 -6.38 14.01
N PHE A 144 0.65 -6.41 14.15
CA PHE A 144 -0.01 -6.34 15.45
C PHE A 144 -1.29 -7.18 15.45
N TYR A 145 -1.39 -8.08 16.42
CA TYR A 145 -2.54 -8.98 16.58
C TYR A 145 -3.45 -8.62 17.75
N ASN A 146 -3.09 -7.61 18.56
CA ASN A 146 -3.85 -7.24 19.75
C ASN A 146 -4.85 -6.11 19.45
N GLU A 147 -6.00 -6.08 20.12
CA GLU A 147 -7.15 -5.24 19.73
C GLU A 147 -7.19 -3.85 20.39
N LYS A 148 -6.12 -3.41 21.06
CA LYS A 148 -6.12 -2.11 21.76
C LYS A 148 -6.03 -0.95 20.76
N ILE A 149 -7.18 -0.32 20.50
CA ILE A 149 -7.39 0.80 19.55
C ILE A 149 -6.41 1.97 19.73
N ASP A 150 -5.93 2.24 20.94
CA ASP A 150 -5.02 3.37 21.23
C ASP A 150 -3.60 3.18 20.65
N ILE A 151 -3.16 1.93 20.47
CA ILE A 151 -1.79 1.63 20.02
C ILE A 151 -1.60 2.00 18.54
N ASP A 152 -2.64 1.80 17.72
CA ASP A 152 -2.57 2.07 16.28
C ASP A 152 -2.28 3.56 16.00
N ALA A 153 -2.92 4.46 16.76
CA ALA A 153 -2.69 5.90 16.64
C ALA A 153 -1.28 6.31 17.10
N LYS A 154 -0.76 5.71 18.17
CA LYS A 154 0.60 5.96 18.66
C LYS A 154 1.65 5.51 17.64
N ARG A 155 1.47 4.34 17.04
CA ARG A 155 2.38 3.85 16.01
C ARG A 155 2.33 4.68 14.72
N VAL A 156 1.16 5.21 14.33
CA VAL A 156 1.11 6.21 13.25
C VAL A 156 1.95 7.46 13.58
N LYS A 157 1.95 7.92 14.83
CA LYS A 157 2.81 9.04 15.26
C LYS A 157 4.29 8.67 15.12
N VAL A 158 4.69 7.47 15.54
CA VAL A 158 6.06 6.94 15.39
C VAL A 158 6.48 6.89 13.92
N LEU A 159 5.62 6.36 13.02
CA LEU A 159 5.91 6.32 11.58
C LEU A 159 6.05 7.72 10.97
N ARG A 160 5.29 8.71 11.43
CA ARG A 160 5.44 10.11 11.00
C ARG A 160 6.76 10.70 11.48
N GLU A 161 7.14 10.46 12.73
CA GLU A 161 8.41 10.94 13.27
C GLU A 161 9.60 10.31 12.54
N LEU A 162 9.57 9.00 12.26
CA LEU A 162 10.58 8.33 11.44
C LEU A 162 10.66 8.91 10.02
N ARG A 163 9.52 9.29 9.44
CA ARG A 163 9.47 9.97 8.13
C ARG A 163 10.08 11.37 8.21
N ASP A 164 9.75 12.15 9.25
CA ASP A 164 10.25 13.51 9.44
C ASP A 164 11.77 13.52 9.68
N LEU A 165 12.31 12.48 10.33
CA LEU A 165 13.74 12.23 10.48
C LEU A 165 14.43 11.71 9.21
N GLY A 166 13.68 11.43 8.13
CA GLY A 166 14.22 10.83 6.90
C GLY A 166 14.65 9.36 7.05
N LEU A 167 14.25 8.69 8.14
CA LEU A 167 14.61 7.31 8.43
C LEU A 167 13.63 6.31 7.81
N LEU A 168 12.36 6.69 7.66
CA LEU A 168 11.37 5.97 6.86
C LEU A 168 11.18 6.72 5.54
N VAL A 169 11.43 6.05 4.43
CA VAL A 169 11.29 6.60 3.07
C VAL A 169 10.21 5.85 2.29
N LYS A 170 9.71 6.50 1.23
CA LYS A 170 8.62 5.95 0.40
C LYS A 170 8.95 4.55 -0.14
N LYS A 171 10.22 4.33 -0.55
CA LYS A 171 10.71 3.05 -1.08
C LYS A 171 10.55 1.88 -0.11
N ASP A 172 10.64 2.13 1.20
CA ASP A 172 10.48 1.10 2.22
C ASP A 172 9.09 0.51 2.24
N ILE A 173 8.07 1.30 1.90
CA ILE A 173 6.68 0.87 1.91
C ILE A 173 6.50 -0.36 1.00
N GLN A 174 7.15 -0.32 -0.16
CA GLN A 174 7.14 -1.40 -1.14
C GLN A 174 8.18 -2.47 -0.81
N GLU A 175 9.45 -2.09 -0.58
CA GLU A 175 10.56 -3.04 -0.40
C GLU A 175 10.45 -3.89 0.87
N GLN A 176 9.82 -3.34 1.91
CA GLN A 176 9.61 -4.03 3.18
C GLN A 176 8.16 -4.53 3.34
N GLU A 177 7.37 -4.49 2.27
CA GLU A 177 5.98 -4.95 2.23
C GLU A 177 5.10 -4.36 3.34
N LEU A 178 5.33 -3.09 3.71
CA LEU A 178 4.71 -2.47 4.90
C LEU A 178 3.18 -2.42 4.79
N VAL A 179 2.64 -2.26 3.58
CA VAL A 179 1.19 -2.31 3.35
C VAL A 179 0.63 -3.70 3.69
N ARG A 180 1.34 -4.78 3.36
CA ARG A 180 0.96 -6.16 3.73
C ARG A 180 0.95 -6.32 5.25
N CYS A 181 2.03 -5.94 5.92
CA CYS A 181 2.18 -6.09 7.38
C CYS A 181 1.13 -5.29 8.17
N SER A 182 0.59 -4.21 7.61
CA SER A 182 -0.44 -3.39 8.24
C SER A 182 -1.87 -3.72 7.80
N CYS A 183 -2.06 -4.61 6.82
CA CYS A 183 -3.35 -4.96 6.26
C CYS A 183 -4.17 -5.87 7.18
N VAL A 184 -4.48 -5.40 8.39
CA VAL A 184 -5.32 -6.04 9.39
C VAL A 184 -6.18 -4.99 10.09
N LYS A 185 -7.37 -5.38 10.55
CA LYS A 185 -8.37 -4.44 11.13
C LYS A 185 -7.83 -3.62 12.31
N VAL A 186 -7.00 -4.22 13.17
CA VAL A 186 -6.40 -3.55 14.35
C VAL A 186 -5.29 -2.56 13.98
N SER A 187 -4.81 -2.59 12.74
CA SER A 187 -3.77 -1.72 12.18
C SER A 187 -4.33 -0.75 11.14
N GLN A 188 -5.65 -0.52 11.13
CA GLN A 188 -6.34 0.25 10.08
C GLN A 188 -5.72 1.64 9.87
N LYS A 189 -5.39 2.39 10.91
CA LYS A 189 -4.82 3.74 10.77
C LYS A 189 -3.39 3.70 10.21
N ARG A 190 -2.60 2.69 10.59
CA ARG A 190 -1.27 2.45 10.01
C ARG A 190 -1.38 2.11 8.52
N PHE A 191 -2.28 1.20 8.16
CA PHE A 191 -2.56 0.85 6.76
C PHE A 191 -3.00 2.09 5.96
N GLU A 192 -4.00 2.82 6.44
CA GLU A 192 -4.48 4.04 5.80
C GLU A 192 -3.37 5.09 5.67
N TYR A 193 -2.52 5.26 6.68
CA TYR A 193 -1.38 6.18 6.62
C TYR A 193 -0.41 5.81 5.49
N LEU A 194 -0.05 4.53 5.38
CA LEU A 194 0.88 4.03 4.36
C LEU A 194 0.28 4.14 2.95
N VAL A 195 -0.97 3.70 2.75
CA VAL A 195 -1.65 3.79 1.46
C VAL A 195 -1.88 5.23 1.01
N ASN A 196 -2.16 6.15 1.95
CA ASN A 196 -2.29 7.57 1.62
C ASN A 196 -0.95 8.20 1.23
N TRP A 197 0.16 7.69 1.78
CA TRP A 197 1.50 8.17 1.43
C TRP A 197 1.99 7.57 0.11
N ASP A 198 1.74 6.28 -0.12
CA ASP A 198 2.05 5.59 -1.36
C ASP A 198 0.90 4.69 -1.84
N PRO A 199 -0.04 5.23 -2.64
CA PRO A 199 -1.13 4.43 -3.18
C PRO A 199 -0.65 3.29 -4.07
N ASP A 200 0.45 3.47 -4.80
CA ASP A 200 0.95 2.50 -5.78
C ASP A 200 1.49 1.24 -5.10
N ALA A 201 1.82 1.31 -3.80
CA ALA A 201 2.16 0.14 -3.00
C ALA A 201 1.03 -0.91 -2.94
N LEU A 202 -0.24 -0.55 -3.21
CA LEU A 202 -1.31 -1.55 -3.34
C LEU A 202 -1.21 -2.38 -4.64
N ILE A 203 -0.59 -1.84 -5.69
CA ILE A 203 -0.43 -2.47 -7.00
C ILE A 203 0.92 -3.21 -7.06
N ASP A 204 1.98 -2.50 -6.69
CA ASP A 204 3.36 -2.90 -6.95
C ASP A 204 3.92 -3.87 -5.92
N THR A 205 3.26 -4.01 -4.76
CA THR A 205 3.68 -4.98 -3.74
C THR A 205 3.44 -6.40 -4.26
N ARG A 206 4.54 -6.98 -4.75
CA ARG A 206 4.66 -8.34 -5.24
C ARG A 206 5.33 -9.15 -4.15
N ILE A 207 4.58 -10.09 -3.56
CA ILE A 207 5.12 -10.92 -2.48
C ILE A 207 5.89 -12.06 -3.12
N GLY A 208 7.19 -12.11 -2.87
CA GLY A 208 8.04 -13.18 -3.34
C GLY A 208 7.79 -14.45 -2.53
N HIS A 209 7.05 -15.40 -3.08
CA HIS A 209 6.97 -16.74 -2.50
C HIS A 209 7.99 -17.67 -3.17
N PRO A 210 8.92 -18.30 -2.42
CA PRO A 210 10.02 -19.10 -2.99
C PRO A 210 9.60 -20.21 -3.96
N ARG A 211 8.37 -20.69 -3.85
CA ARG A 211 7.84 -21.78 -4.70
C ARG A 211 6.84 -21.35 -5.76
N ILE A 212 6.21 -20.19 -5.62
CA ILE A 212 5.01 -19.84 -6.41
C ILE A 212 5.21 -18.54 -7.21
N GLY A 213 6.36 -17.89 -7.08
CA GLY A 213 6.67 -16.65 -7.81
C GLY A 213 6.14 -15.42 -7.09
N GLN A 214 5.85 -14.37 -7.84
CA GLN A 214 5.45 -13.09 -7.28
C GLN A 214 3.94 -12.92 -7.34
N TRP A 215 3.29 -12.85 -6.17
CA TRP A 215 1.84 -12.69 -6.11
C TRP A 215 1.45 -11.23 -5.88
N PRO A 216 0.45 -10.69 -6.59
CA PRO A 216 -0.15 -9.43 -6.20
C PRO A 216 -0.70 -9.54 -4.77
N LEU A 217 -0.50 -8.52 -3.95
CA LEU A 217 -0.87 -8.51 -2.52
C LEU A 217 -2.31 -9.01 -2.23
N ILE A 218 -3.28 -8.68 -3.09
CA ILE A 218 -4.67 -9.16 -2.92
C ILE A 218 -4.80 -10.69 -2.89
N HIS A 219 -3.93 -11.43 -3.60
CA HIS A 219 -3.94 -12.90 -3.64
C HIS A 219 -3.40 -13.55 -2.36
N THR A 220 -2.77 -12.77 -1.48
CA THR A 220 -2.22 -13.29 -0.21
C THR A 220 -3.05 -12.89 1.01
N ILE A 221 -4.24 -12.32 0.81
CA ILE A 221 -5.09 -11.88 1.92
C ILE A 221 -5.97 -13.03 2.39
N PHE A 222 -5.69 -13.56 3.57
CA PHE A 222 -6.37 -14.74 4.11
C PHE A 222 -7.50 -14.46 5.10
N ARG A 223 -7.77 -13.18 5.41
CA ARG A 223 -8.78 -12.78 6.39
C ARG A 223 -9.77 -11.79 5.80
N GLU A 224 -11.05 -11.96 6.12
CA GLU A 224 -12.15 -11.17 5.56
C GLU A 224 -12.04 -9.69 5.89
N GLU A 225 -11.71 -9.34 7.12
CA GLU A 225 -11.60 -7.95 7.56
C GLU A 225 -10.41 -7.24 6.90
N SER A 226 -9.36 -8.01 6.62
CA SER A 226 -8.17 -7.54 5.91
C SER A 226 -8.50 -7.32 4.43
N LEU A 227 -9.28 -8.23 3.83
CA LEU A 227 -9.74 -8.12 2.45
C LEU A 227 -10.68 -6.91 2.28
N PHE A 228 -11.61 -6.70 3.20
CA PHE A 228 -12.47 -5.52 3.20
C PHE A 228 -11.65 -4.22 3.25
N LEU A 229 -10.70 -4.13 4.18
CA LEU A 229 -9.83 -2.96 4.33
C LEU A 229 -9.02 -2.70 3.04
N PHE A 230 -8.44 -3.75 2.47
CA PHE A 230 -7.66 -3.69 1.24
C PHE A 230 -8.52 -3.24 0.05
N LEU A 231 -9.66 -3.89 -0.19
CA LEU A 231 -10.54 -3.57 -1.31
C LEU A 231 -11.10 -2.16 -1.20
N LYS A 232 -11.50 -1.73 0.00
CA LYS A 232 -11.97 -0.37 0.22
C LYS A 232 -10.91 0.64 -0.22
N ALA A 233 -9.66 0.47 0.23
CA ALA A 233 -8.56 1.32 -0.18
C ALA A 233 -8.24 1.20 -1.68
N GLY A 234 -8.29 0.00 -2.24
CA GLY A 234 -8.13 -0.25 -3.68
C GLY A 234 -9.13 0.53 -4.51
N PHE A 235 -10.42 0.51 -4.16
CA PHE A 235 -11.44 1.28 -4.86
C PHE A 235 -11.29 2.78 -4.69
N GLU A 236 -10.92 3.24 -3.48
CA GLU A 236 -10.71 4.67 -3.22
C GLU A 236 -9.50 5.24 -3.97
N LYS A 237 -8.41 4.48 -4.06
CA LYS A 237 -7.15 4.94 -4.66
C LYS A 237 -7.00 4.62 -6.13
N HIS A 238 -7.54 3.48 -6.56
CA HIS A 238 -7.35 2.91 -7.90
C HIS A 238 -8.68 2.48 -8.54
N PRO A 239 -9.69 3.36 -8.63
CA PRO A 239 -10.99 3.02 -9.18
C PRO A 239 -10.91 2.57 -10.65
N ASN A 240 -10.02 3.17 -11.45
CA ASN A 240 -9.92 2.93 -12.89
C ASN A 240 -9.45 1.51 -13.26
N ILE A 241 -8.78 0.81 -12.34
CA ILE A 241 -8.37 -0.59 -12.53
C ILE A 241 -9.32 -1.57 -11.83
N GLY A 242 -10.46 -1.08 -11.32
CA GLY A 242 -11.50 -1.88 -10.67
C GLY A 242 -11.14 -2.28 -9.25
N GLY A 243 -10.48 -1.40 -8.49
CA GLY A 243 -10.18 -1.63 -7.08
C GLY A 243 -9.32 -2.88 -6.83
N LEU A 244 -8.46 -3.22 -7.79
CA LEU A 244 -7.55 -4.36 -7.78
C LEU A 244 -8.21 -5.75 -7.88
N LEU A 245 -9.54 -5.84 -7.97
CA LEU A 245 -10.27 -7.12 -8.13
C LEU A 245 -9.87 -7.89 -9.39
N PHE A 246 -9.40 -7.20 -10.42
CA PHE A 246 -9.07 -7.79 -11.72
C PHE A 246 -7.57 -7.87 -11.97
N VAL A 247 -6.75 -7.65 -10.95
CA VAL A 247 -5.31 -7.83 -11.06
C VAL A 247 -5.02 -9.31 -11.21
N LYS A 248 -4.27 -9.65 -12.25
CA LYS A 248 -3.85 -11.01 -12.53
C LYS A 248 -2.52 -11.34 -11.86
N ASP A 249 -2.35 -12.60 -11.49
CA ASP A 249 -1.07 -13.17 -11.11
C ASP A 249 -0.27 -13.62 -12.35
N ASP A 250 0.90 -14.22 -12.12
CA ASP A 250 1.77 -14.75 -13.17
C ASP A 250 1.14 -15.94 -13.94
N ALA A 251 0.07 -16.54 -13.40
CA ALA A 251 -0.69 -17.62 -14.02
C ALA A 251 -1.94 -17.11 -14.76
N GLU A 252 -2.07 -15.79 -14.95
CA GLU A 252 -3.21 -15.11 -15.58
C GLU A 252 -4.54 -15.27 -14.82
N VAL A 253 -4.50 -15.75 -13.56
CA VAL A 253 -5.68 -15.87 -12.70
C VAL A 253 -5.99 -14.51 -12.09
N ASN A 254 -7.22 -14.03 -12.27
CA ASN A 254 -7.63 -12.75 -11.71
C ASN A 254 -7.92 -12.88 -10.20
N ALA A 255 -7.69 -11.79 -9.46
CA ALA A 255 -7.87 -11.76 -8.02
C ALA A 255 -9.31 -12.08 -7.57
N LEU A 256 -10.31 -11.70 -8.37
CA LEU A 256 -11.73 -11.98 -8.09
C LEU A 256 -12.00 -13.49 -8.04
N ASP A 257 -11.47 -14.26 -8.98
CA ASP A 257 -11.57 -15.72 -8.99
C ASP A 257 -10.87 -16.33 -7.78
N THR A 258 -9.67 -15.85 -7.45
CA THR A 258 -8.92 -16.29 -6.26
C THR A 258 -9.73 -16.08 -4.98
N ILE A 259 -10.27 -14.87 -4.77
CA ILE A 259 -11.04 -14.59 -3.55
C ILE A 259 -12.40 -15.32 -3.53
N PHE A 260 -13.05 -15.56 -4.67
CA PHE A 260 -14.26 -16.37 -4.74
C PHE A 260 -13.99 -17.83 -4.40
N ASN A 261 -12.91 -18.41 -4.94
CA ASN A 261 -12.50 -19.77 -4.62
C ASN A 261 -12.14 -19.93 -3.14
N GLN A 262 -11.57 -18.89 -2.53
CA GLN A 262 -11.10 -18.92 -1.16
C GLN A 262 -12.21 -18.68 -0.12
N PHE A 263 -13.06 -17.68 -0.33
CA PHE A 263 -14.05 -17.24 0.68
C PHE A 263 -15.50 -17.60 0.30
N GLY A 264 -15.75 -17.96 -0.96
CA GLY A 264 -17.10 -18.17 -1.50
C GLY A 264 -17.74 -16.88 -2.01
N THR A 265 -18.57 -17.04 -3.05
CA THR A 265 -19.21 -15.94 -3.77
C THR A 265 -20.11 -15.08 -2.87
N GLU A 266 -20.99 -15.70 -2.07
CA GLU A 266 -21.91 -14.98 -1.19
C GLU A 266 -21.16 -14.07 -0.23
N LYS A 267 -20.06 -14.59 0.32
CA LYS A 267 -19.26 -13.88 1.32
C LYS A 267 -18.53 -12.69 0.75
N ILE A 268 -17.92 -12.85 -0.43
CA ILE A 268 -17.30 -11.71 -1.13
C ILE A 268 -18.36 -10.67 -1.49
N MET A 269 -19.57 -11.07 -1.89
CA MET A 269 -20.65 -10.13 -2.15
C MET A 269 -21.09 -9.35 -0.90
N GLU A 270 -21.02 -9.96 0.29
CA GLU A 270 -21.23 -9.25 1.56
C GLU A 270 -20.12 -8.23 1.85
N ILE A 271 -18.85 -8.57 1.56
CA ILE A 271 -17.70 -7.66 1.72
C ILE A 271 -17.77 -6.48 0.75
N LEU A 272 -18.17 -6.72 -0.51
CA LEU A 272 -18.26 -5.71 -1.55
C LEU A 272 -19.47 -4.77 -1.36
N HIS A 273 -20.54 -5.25 -0.74
CA HIS A 273 -21.76 -4.46 -0.54
C HIS A 273 -21.56 -3.10 0.17
N PRO A 274 -20.85 -3.01 1.32
CA PRO A 274 -20.57 -1.73 1.96
C PRO A 274 -19.58 -0.84 1.20
N ILE A 275 -18.77 -1.40 0.29
CA ILE A 275 -17.83 -0.63 -0.54
C ILE A 275 -18.61 0.04 -1.68
N PHE A 276 -19.52 -0.69 -2.31
CA PHE A 276 -20.36 -0.19 -3.40
C PHE A 276 -21.68 0.37 -2.88
N SER A 277 -21.81 1.68 -2.91
CA SER A 277 -23.06 2.36 -2.63
C SER A 277 -23.50 3.19 -3.83
N PRO A 278 -24.80 3.49 -3.98
CA PRO A 278 -25.26 4.44 -4.99
C PRO A 278 -24.62 5.84 -4.86
N GLN A 279 -24.06 6.16 -3.68
CA GLN A 279 -23.34 7.41 -3.41
C GLN A 279 -21.86 7.33 -3.81
N ASN A 280 -21.29 6.13 -3.82
CA ASN A 280 -19.92 5.87 -4.24
C ASN A 280 -19.94 5.36 -5.69
N TYR A 281 -19.82 6.30 -6.64
CA TYR A 281 -19.93 6.07 -8.09
C TYR A 281 -18.78 5.20 -8.67
N TYR A 282 -18.70 3.94 -8.26
CA TYR A 282 -17.78 2.96 -8.84
C TYR A 282 -18.49 2.20 -9.97
N PRO A 283 -18.05 2.36 -11.24
CA PRO A 283 -18.65 1.67 -12.39
C PRO A 283 -18.24 0.19 -12.43
N ILE A 284 -18.51 -0.57 -11.36
CA ILE A 284 -18.02 -1.93 -11.18
C ILE A 284 -18.48 -2.86 -12.31
N LEU A 285 -19.70 -2.68 -12.80
CA LEU A 285 -20.20 -3.49 -13.92
C LEU A 285 -19.40 -3.25 -15.20
N HIS A 286 -18.92 -2.03 -15.47
CA HIS A 286 -18.06 -1.78 -16.63
C HIS A 286 -16.78 -2.62 -16.57
N HIS A 287 -16.22 -2.79 -15.39
CA HIS A 287 -15.07 -3.67 -15.20
C HIS A 287 -15.44 -5.16 -15.27
N ILE A 288 -16.54 -5.58 -14.66
CA ILE A 288 -16.99 -6.99 -14.70
C ILE A 288 -17.24 -7.44 -16.14
N PHE A 289 -17.97 -6.65 -16.92
CA PHE A 289 -18.28 -6.99 -18.30
C PHE A 289 -17.03 -7.14 -19.18
N THR A 290 -15.98 -6.38 -18.89
CA THR A 290 -14.76 -6.34 -19.71
C THR A 290 -13.67 -7.28 -19.22
N LYS A 291 -13.58 -7.53 -17.91
CA LYS A 291 -12.48 -8.26 -17.29
C LYS A 291 -12.87 -9.60 -16.69
N ALA A 292 -14.15 -9.82 -16.38
CA ALA A 292 -14.62 -11.04 -15.74
C ALA A 292 -16.09 -11.38 -16.12
N PRO A 293 -16.37 -11.62 -17.41
CA PRO A 293 -17.73 -11.75 -17.92
C PRO A 293 -18.53 -12.90 -17.30
N ASP A 294 -17.86 -13.96 -16.84
CA ASP A 294 -18.50 -15.10 -16.20
C ASP A 294 -19.22 -14.73 -14.89
N HIS A 295 -18.85 -13.60 -14.26
CA HIS A 295 -19.44 -13.11 -13.00
C HIS A 295 -20.57 -12.10 -13.20
N ILE A 296 -20.93 -11.79 -14.45
CA ILE A 296 -21.99 -10.82 -14.77
C ILE A 296 -23.31 -11.12 -14.06
N PRO A 297 -23.88 -12.35 -14.10
CA PRO A 297 -25.15 -12.63 -13.45
C PRO A 297 -25.12 -12.32 -11.95
N THR A 298 -24.03 -12.69 -11.29
CA THR A 298 -23.81 -12.48 -9.86
C THR A 298 -23.80 -10.98 -9.51
N PHE A 299 -23.01 -10.19 -10.25
CA PHE A 299 -22.91 -8.75 -9.99
C PHE A 299 -24.17 -7.97 -10.41
N LEU A 300 -24.84 -8.35 -11.50
CA LEU A 300 -26.11 -7.75 -11.90
C LEU A 300 -27.20 -7.98 -10.85
N ASN A 301 -27.27 -9.19 -10.30
CA ASN A 301 -28.22 -9.51 -9.24
C ASN A 301 -27.95 -8.72 -7.95
N LYS A 302 -26.67 -8.57 -7.57
CA LYS A 302 -26.28 -7.89 -6.32
C LYS A 302 -26.28 -6.36 -6.44
N PHE A 303 -25.93 -5.82 -7.61
CA PHE A 303 -25.75 -4.38 -7.86
C PHE A 303 -26.49 -3.91 -9.11
N PRO A 304 -27.82 -4.13 -9.22
CA PRO A 304 -28.59 -3.78 -10.43
C PRO A 304 -28.55 -2.28 -10.74
N TRP A 305 -28.45 -1.44 -9.70
CA TRP A 305 -28.35 0.02 -9.82
C TRP A 305 -27.06 0.46 -10.54
N ALA A 306 -26.00 -0.35 -10.52
CA ALA A 306 -24.73 0.00 -11.15
C ALA A 306 -24.83 0.04 -12.69
N THR A 307 -25.89 -0.51 -13.27
CA THR A 307 -26.14 -0.49 -14.74
C THR A 307 -26.36 0.93 -15.29
N GLN A 308 -26.77 1.86 -14.42
CA GLN A 308 -27.01 3.26 -14.77
C GLN A 308 -25.77 4.13 -14.60
N LEU A 309 -24.70 3.59 -14.02
CA LEU A 309 -23.47 4.34 -13.83
C LEU A 309 -22.75 4.59 -15.15
N ARG A 310 -21.90 5.62 -15.13
CA ARG A 310 -20.97 5.91 -16.21
C ARG A 310 -19.56 5.65 -15.73
N ASP A 311 -18.69 5.19 -16.63
CA ASP A 311 -17.28 5.06 -16.30
C ASP A 311 -16.59 6.44 -16.17
N HIS A 312 -15.29 6.42 -15.86
CA HIS A 312 -14.48 7.65 -15.71
C HIS A 312 -14.33 8.45 -17.02
N HIS A 313 -14.68 7.88 -18.16
CA HIS A 313 -14.74 8.57 -19.44
C HIS A 313 -16.17 9.06 -19.77
N GLY A 314 -17.14 8.83 -18.90
CA GLY A 314 -18.54 9.18 -19.10
C GLY A 314 -19.32 8.17 -19.93
N ARG A 315 -18.77 6.98 -20.23
CA ARG A 315 -19.46 5.97 -21.04
C ARG A 315 -20.55 5.27 -20.25
N SER A 316 -21.69 5.03 -20.88
CA SER A 316 -22.66 4.05 -20.38
C SER A 316 -22.06 2.64 -20.38
N LEU A 317 -22.68 1.71 -19.64
CA LEU A 317 -22.23 0.32 -19.59
C LEU A 317 -22.14 -0.30 -21.00
N GLN A 318 -23.13 -0.04 -21.84
CA GLN A 318 -23.17 -0.55 -23.21
C GLN A 318 -22.08 0.05 -24.09
N GLN A 319 -21.80 1.36 -23.95
CA GLN A 319 -20.70 2.01 -24.66
C GLN A 319 -19.34 1.42 -24.25
N ALA A 320 -19.14 1.14 -22.96
CA ALA A 320 -17.91 0.50 -22.49
C ALA A 320 -17.74 -0.93 -23.02
N VAL A 321 -18.81 -1.72 -23.07
CA VAL A 321 -18.80 -3.07 -23.68
C VAL A 321 -18.46 -3.00 -25.17
N LEU A 322 -19.05 -2.06 -25.90
CA LEU A 322 -18.74 -1.85 -27.32
C LEU A 322 -17.28 -1.42 -27.53
N ALA A 323 -16.78 -0.52 -26.69
CA ALA A 323 -15.41 -0.02 -26.76
C ALA A 323 -14.37 -1.08 -26.38
N ALA A 324 -14.73 -2.08 -25.58
CA ALA A 324 -13.86 -3.20 -25.21
C ALA A 324 -13.63 -4.20 -26.36
N GLY A 325 -14.41 -4.09 -27.43
CA GLY A 325 -14.24 -4.88 -28.64
C GLY A 325 -15.21 -6.06 -28.76
N PRO A 326 -15.13 -6.76 -29.90
CA PRO A 326 -16.16 -7.71 -30.31
C PRO A 326 -16.14 -9.02 -29.54
N ASP A 327 -14.99 -9.47 -29.02
CA ASP A 327 -14.93 -10.67 -28.17
C ASP A 327 -15.77 -10.48 -26.91
N ILE A 328 -15.58 -9.33 -26.24
CA ILE A 328 -16.38 -8.93 -25.08
C ILE A 328 -17.84 -8.74 -25.47
N MET A 329 -18.12 -8.12 -26.61
CA MET A 329 -19.49 -7.95 -27.08
C MET A 329 -20.18 -9.30 -27.37
N ASN A 330 -19.47 -10.26 -27.97
CA ASN A 330 -19.99 -11.59 -28.31
C ASN A 330 -20.31 -12.40 -27.05
N ALA A 331 -19.45 -12.32 -26.03
CA ALA A 331 -19.75 -12.87 -24.71
C ALA A 331 -21.01 -12.25 -24.08
N ASN A 332 -21.36 -11.03 -24.50
CA ASN A 332 -22.44 -10.22 -23.93
C ASN A 332 -23.58 -9.92 -24.91
N ASN A 333 -23.87 -10.83 -25.84
CA ASN A 333 -24.86 -10.63 -26.91
C ASN A 333 -26.27 -10.23 -26.41
N PHE A 334 -26.62 -10.55 -25.16
CA PHE A 334 -27.91 -10.18 -24.58
C PHE A 334 -28.06 -8.66 -24.34
N LEU A 335 -26.97 -7.91 -24.15
CA LEU A 335 -27.03 -6.45 -23.94
C LEU A 335 -27.53 -5.70 -25.18
N PHE A 336 -27.32 -6.31 -26.34
CA PHE A 336 -27.49 -5.64 -27.61
C PHE A 336 -28.97 -5.41 -27.98
N PRO A 337 -29.87 -6.40 -27.85
CA PRO A 337 -31.31 -6.15 -27.92
C PRO A 337 -31.82 -5.13 -26.90
N MET A 338 -31.15 -5.01 -25.74
CA MET A 338 -31.58 -4.15 -24.63
C MET A 338 -31.24 -2.67 -24.83
N LEU A 339 -30.46 -2.31 -25.86
CA LEU A 339 -30.18 -0.91 -26.19
C LEU A 339 -31.48 -0.16 -26.49
N THR A 340 -31.69 0.96 -25.79
CA THR A 340 -32.78 1.90 -26.08
C THR A 340 -32.41 2.78 -27.27
N ASP A 341 -33.42 3.37 -27.93
CA ASP A 341 -33.18 4.26 -29.05
C ASP A 341 -32.34 5.48 -28.66
N ASP A 342 -32.48 5.97 -27.43
CA ASP A 342 -31.67 7.08 -26.92
C ASP A 342 -30.22 6.66 -26.69
N GLN A 343 -29.97 5.45 -26.19
CA GLN A 343 -28.61 4.90 -26.10
C GLN A 343 -27.98 4.67 -27.48
N ILE A 344 -28.76 4.27 -28.49
CA ILE A 344 -28.29 4.13 -29.89
C ILE A 344 -27.92 5.50 -30.49
N ARG A 345 -28.60 6.58 -30.08
CA ARG A 345 -28.29 7.96 -30.49
C ARG A 345 -27.18 8.60 -29.66
N GLU A 346 -26.81 8.00 -28.54
CA GLU A 346 -25.79 8.54 -27.66
C GLU A 346 -24.40 8.23 -28.24
N LYS A 347 -23.64 9.29 -28.54
CA LYS A 347 -22.25 9.13 -29.00
C LYS A 347 -21.35 8.75 -27.85
N ASP A 348 -20.41 7.85 -28.13
CA ASP A 348 -19.33 7.55 -27.21
C ASP A 348 -18.53 8.85 -26.93
N PRO A 349 -18.35 9.23 -25.66
CA PRO A 349 -17.72 10.51 -25.29
C PRO A 349 -16.25 10.62 -25.72
N ILE A 350 -15.55 9.49 -25.93
CA ILE A 350 -14.14 9.50 -26.35
C ILE A 350 -14.03 9.52 -27.87
N THR A 351 -14.64 8.54 -28.53
CA THR A 351 -14.48 8.31 -29.98
C THR A 351 -15.42 9.17 -30.82
N THR A 352 -16.45 9.76 -30.20
CA THR A 352 -17.53 10.51 -30.84
C THR A 352 -18.37 9.69 -31.83
N LEU A 353 -18.18 8.38 -31.85
CA LEU A 353 -18.90 7.44 -32.70
C LEU A 353 -20.25 7.06 -32.08
N TYR A 354 -21.24 6.82 -32.93
CA TYR A 354 -22.46 6.13 -32.50
C TYR A 354 -22.17 4.63 -32.29
N PRO A 355 -22.95 3.92 -31.45
CA PRO A 355 -22.81 2.48 -31.23
C PRO A 355 -22.68 1.64 -32.52
N PHE A 356 -23.51 1.90 -33.52
CA PHE A 356 -23.42 1.18 -34.81
C PHE A 356 -22.11 1.48 -35.56
N ALA A 357 -21.61 2.70 -35.47
CA ALA A 357 -20.36 3.09 -36.11
C ALA A 357 -19.15 2.52 -35.35
N ALA A 358 -19.19 2.51 -34.01
CA ALA A 358 -18.15 1.89 -33.19
C ALA A 358 -17.97 0.40 -33.53
N MET A 359 -19.05 -0.34 -33.77
CA MET A 359 -18.97 -1.74 -34.20
C MET A 359 -18.48 -1.93 -35.64
N ALA A 360 -18.61 -0.92 -36.49
CA ALA A 360 -18.18 -0.99 -37.89
C ALA A 360 -16.71 -0.58 -38.09
N VAL A 361 -16.04 -0.13 -37.03
CA VAL A 361 -14.66 0.39 -37.08
C VAL A 361 -13.74 -0.56 -36.32
N GLY A 362 -12.60 -0.89 -36.92
CA GLY A 362 -11.56 -1.72 -36.31
C GLY A 362 -11.33 -3.04 -37.05
N GLU A 363 -10.29 -3.77 -36.63
CA GLU A 363 -9.86 -5.05 -37.22
C GLU A 363 -10.92 -6.16 -37.08
N HIS A 364 -11.85 -5.99 -36.15
CA HIS A 364 -12.86 -6.98 -35.80
C HIS A 364 -14.29 -6.44 -35.97
N ALA A 365 -14.54 -5.65 -37.02
CA ALA A 365 -15.85 -5.04 -37.24
C ALA A 365 -16.99 -6.09 -37.35
N ASP A 366 -18.08 -5.89 -36.60
CA ASP A 366 -19.29 -6.71 -36.65
C ASP A 366 -20.36 -5.96 -37.46
N LEU A 367 -20.32 -6.16 -38.77
CA LEU A 367 -21.20 -5.47 -39.70
C LEU A 367 -22.66 -5.89 -39.50
N GLU A 368 -22.94 -7.14 -39.11
CA GLU A 368 -24.31 -7.61 -38.91
C GLU A 368 -24.98 -6.85 -37.76
N LYS A 369 -24.31 -6.76 -36.60
CA LYS A 369 -24.80 -5.96 -35.47
C LYS A 369 -24.82 -4.47 -35.80
N SER A 370 -23.82 -3.95 -36.51
CA SER A 370 -23.86 -2.56 -37.00
C SER A 370 -25.13 -2.29 -37.82
N PHE A 371 -25.43 -3.13 -38.80
CA PHE A 371 -26.64 -3.02 -39.61
C PHE A 371 -27.91 -3.19 -38.79
N TYR A 372 -27.93 -4.09 -37.81
CA TYR A 372 -29.08 -4.26 -36.92
C TYR A 372 -29.40 -2.97 -36.15
N LEU A 373 -28.41 -2.34 -35.49
CA LEU A 373 -28.65 -1.08 -34.77
C LEU A 373 -29.06 0.04 -35.71
N LEU A 374 -28.43 0.10 -36.90
CA LEU A 374 -28.77 1.09 -37.90
C LEU A 374 -30.20 0.94 -38.40
N ARG A 375 -30.67 -0.29 -38.60
CA ARG A 375 -32.06 -0.60 -38.98
C ARG A 375 -33.07 -0.24 -37.91
N ARG A 376 -32.72 -0.39 -36.64
CA ARG A 376 -33.56 0.08 -35.53
C ARG A 376 -33.70 1.59 -35.51
N HIS A 377 -32.70 2.33 -36.02
CA HIS A 377 -32.71 3.79 -35.95
C HIS A 377 -32.14 4.52 -37.19
N PRO A 378 -32.78 4.38 -38.36
CA PRO A 378 -32.24 4.90 -39.63
C PRO A 378 -32.10 6.42 -39.66
N SER A 379 -32.91 7.15 -38.87
CA SER A 379 -32.89 8.62 -38.84
C SER A 379 -31.61 9.24 -38.26
N VAL A 380 -30.71 8.45 -37.65
CA VAL A 380 -29.36 8.94 -37.29
C VAL A 380 -28.57 9.34 -38.55
N LEU A 381 -28.81 8.69 -39.68
CA LEU A 381 -28.18 9.03 -40.96
C LEU A 381 -28.73 10.34 -41.54
N GLU A 382 -30.04 10.58 -41.41
CA GLU A 382 -30.73 11.71 -42.04
C GLU A 382 -30.34 13.07 -41.44
N ARG A 383 -30.02 13.13 -40.14
CA ARG A 383 -29.60 14.37 -39.48
C ARG A 383 -28.29 14.93 -40.04
N ARG A 384 -27.38 14.07 -40.52
CA ARG A 384 -26.10 14.52 -41.07
C ARG A 384 -26.29 15.26 -42.40
N SER A 385 -27.19 14.78 -43.25
CA SER A 385 -27.49 15.42 -44.54
C SER A 385 -27.98 16.86 -44.42
N ARG A 386 -28.74 17.18 -43.37
CA ARG A 386 -29.21 18.57 -43.13
C ARG A 386 -28.14 19.50 -42.55
N SER A 387 -27.28 18.98 -41.66
CA SER A 387 -26.18 19.77 -41.08
C SER A 387 -25.08 20.08 -42.09
N THR A 388 -24.74 19.14 -42.99
CA THR A 388 -23.72 19.36 -44.02
C THR A 388 -24.22 20.30 -45.13
N MET A 389 -25.51 20.28 -45.47
CA MET A 389 -26.08 21.25 -46.41
C MET A 389 -26.15 22.68 -45.86
N ALA A 390 -26.31 22.88 -44.55
CA ALA A 390 -26.30 24.21 -43.94
C ALA A 390 -24.90 24.89 -43.98
N ASN A 391 -23.82 24.11 -43.96
CA ASN A 391 -22.44 24.64 -44.01
C ASN A 391 -21.84 24.73 -45.43
N THR A 392 -22.57 24.28 -46.47
CA THR A 392 -22.09 24.33 -47.87
C THR A 392 -22.61 25.57 -48.62
N VAL A 393 -23.44 26.41 -48.01
CA VAL A 393 -23.98 27.63 -48.64
C VAL A 393 -23.28 28.88 -48.10
N THR A 394 -22.05 29.13 -48.55
CA THR A 394 -21.49 30.48 -48.80
C THR A 394 -20.12 30.40 -49.49
N TRP A 395 -20.01 29.63 -50.57
CA TRP A 395 -19.04 30.01 -51.62
C TRP A 395 -19.60 31.24 -52.34
N LYS A 396 -19.39 32.42 -51.75
CA LYS A 396 -19.60 33.70 -52.45
C LYS A 396 -18.71 33.67 -53.69
N ILE A 397 -19.32 33.46 -54.85
CA ILE A 397 -18.72 33.73 -56.15
C ILE A 397 -18.30 35.20 -56.14
N ARG A 398 -17.01 35.44 -55.93
CA ARG A 398 -16.38 36.76 -56.05
C ARG A 398 -16.38 37.08 -57.55
N LYS A 399 -17.43 37.74 -58.04
CA LYS A 399 -17.43 38.36 -59.37
C LYS A 399 -16.22 39.30 -59.42
N ARG A 400 -15.25 38.99 -60.29
CA ARG A 400 -14.26 39.95 -60.76
C ARG A 400 -15.05 41.10 -61.40
N SER A 401 -14.95 42.27 -60.81
CA SER A 401 -15.26 43.53 -61.48
C SER A 401 -14.10 43.81 -62.42
N ASP A 402 -14.37 43.76 -63.72
CA ASP A 402 -13.51 44.37 -64.72
C ASP A 402 -13.59 45.89 -64.54
N SER A 403 -12.42 46.52 -64.48
CA SER A 403 -12.25 47.97 -64.64
C SER A 403 -11.20 48.18 -65.74
N VAL A 404 -11.67 48.77 -66.84
CA VAL A 404 -10.88 49.55 -67.81
C VAL A 404 -10.43 50.84 -67.15
#